data_AF-A0A3S0GS03-F1
#
_entry.id   AF-A0A3S0GS03-F1
#
_cell.length_a   1.000
_cell.length_b   1.000
_cell.length_c   1.000
_cell.angle_alpha   90.00
_cell.angle_beta   90.00
_cell.angle_gamma   90.00
#
_symmetry.space_group_name_H-M   'P 1'
#
loop_
_entity.id
_entity.type
_entity.pdbx_description
1 polymer ?
#
loop_
_entity_poly.entity_id
_entity_poly.type
_entity_poly.pdbx_seq_one_letter_code
_entity_poly.pdbx_strand_id
1 'polypeptide(L)'
;MFATAPGLEEELLVRAYTHGPRAGDDAFDELLARVDAIDKSLRQGDARLRDALLLDLGMAAGQGPRRQLCRKKIGNASIKRELDG
;
A
#
# COMPACT_ATOMS: atom_id res chain seq x y z
N MET A 1 11.37 -11.09 22.97
CA MET A 1 10.32 -10.80 21.98
C MET A 1 10.73 -9.55 21.24
N PHE A 2 11.11 -9.66 19.97
CA PHE A 2 11.34 -8.47 19.15
C PHE A 2 9.96 -7.87 18.86
N ALA A 3 9.65 -6.73 19.47
CA ALA A 3 8.49 -5.96 19.06
C ALA A 3 8.79 -5.41 17.66
N THR A 4 8.17 -5.99 16.64
CA THR A 4 8.22 -5.47 15.28
C THR A 4 7.71 -4.03 15.31
N ALA A 5 8.43 -3.11 14.66
CA ALA A 5 7.97 -1.72 14.57
C ALA A 5 6.58 -1.69 13.91
N PRO A 6 5.63 -0.88 14.41
CA PRO A 6 4.27 -0.85 13.88
C PRO A 6 4.29 -0.45 12.40
N GLY A 7 3.67 -1.25 11.55
CA GLY A 7 3.62 -1.05 10.09
C GLY A 7 4.78 -1.67 9.29
N LEU A 8 5.85 -2.13 9.95
CA LEU A 8 7.00 -2.72 9.26
C LEU A 8 6.65 -4.01 8.53
N GLU A 9 5.74 -4.82 9.07
CA GLU A 9 5.31 -6.06 8.42
C GLU A 9 4.58 -5.75 7.11
N GLU A 10 3.67 -4.78 7.12
CA GLU A 10 2.94 -4.33 5.93
C GLU A 10 3.89 -3.75 4.88
N GLU A 11 4.90 -2.96 5.28
CA GLU A 11 5.94 -2.46 4.38
C GLU A 11 6.68 -3.59 3.68
N LEU A 12 7.11 -4.61 4.43
CA LEU A 12 7.84 -5.76 3.87
C LEU A 12 6.97 -6.56 2.91
N LEU A 13 5.69 -6.72 3.22
CA LEU A 13 4.75 -7.46 2.39
C LEU A 13 4.39 -6.73 1.10
N VAL A 14 4.14 -5.42 1.16
CA VAL A 14 3.92 -4.61 -0.05
C VAL A 14 5.18 -4.64 -0.92
N ARG A 15 6.36 -4.50 -0.33
CA ARG A 15 7.63 -4.60 -1.07
C ARG A 15 7.81 -5.97 -1.73
N ALA A 16 7.45 -7.05 -1.03
CA ALA A 16 7.49 -8.40 -1.58
C ALA A 16 6.51 -8.56 -2.74
N TYR A 17 5.31 -7.99 -2.65
CA TYR A 17 4.34 -7.98 -3.75
C TYR A 17 4.86 -7.20 -4.96
N THR A 18 5.53 -6.06 -4.74
CA THR A 18 6.07 -5.21 -5.80
C THR A 18 7.21 -5.87 -6.59
N HIS A 19 8.06 -6.65 -5.92
CA HIS A 19 9.27 -7.24 -6.54
C HIS A 19 9.20 -8.75 -6.74
N GLY A 20 8.19 -9.42 -6.21
CA GLY A 20 7.99 -10.86 -6.31
C GLY A 20 7.28 -11.28 -7.60
N PRO A 21 7.16 -12.60 -7.85
CA PRO A 21 6.24 -13.10 -8.86
C PRO A 21 4.83 -12.58 -8.56
N ARG A 22 4.09 -12.15 -9.59
CA ARG A 22 2.73 -11.62 -9.43
C ARG A 22 1.89 -12.64 -8.68
N ALA A 23 1.62 -12.35 -7.42
CA ALA A 23 0.68 -13.11 -6.62
C ALA A 23 -0.73 -12.90 -7.19
N GLY A 24 -1.56 -13.94 -7.07
CA GLY A 24 -2.92 -13.95 -7.59
C GLY A 24 -3.83 -12.91 -6.94
N ASP A 25 -5.09 -12.92 -7.35
CA ASP A 25 -6.08 -11.92 -6.96
C ASP A 25 -6.26 -11.82 -5.44
N ASP A 26 -6.29 -12.96 -4.76
CA ASP A 26 -6.45 -13.06 -3.30
C ASP A 26 -5.34 -12.34 -2.54
N ALA A 27 -4.10 -12.43 -3.03
CA ALA A 27 -2.95 -11.82 -2.36
C ALA A 27 -3.02 -10.28 -2.39
N PHE A 28 -3.58 -9.69 -3.45
CA PHE A 28 -3.78 -8.24 -3.49
C PHE A 28 -4.85 -7.82 -2.48
N ASP A 29 -5.98 -8.51 -2.43
CA ASP A 29 -7.11 -8.13 -1.57
C ASP A 29 -6.75 -8.27 -0.08
N GLU A 30 -6.00 -9.31 0.29
CA GLU A 30 -5.45 -9.47 1.64
C GLU A 30 -4.50 -8.32 2.00
N LEU A 31 -3.55 -7.98 1.12
CA LEU A 31 -2.61 -6.89 1.36
C LEU A 31 -3.32 -5.53 1.45
N LEU A 32 -4.31 -5.29 0.58
CA LEU A 32 -5.11 -4.08 0.62
C LEU A 32 -5.83 -3.93 1.96
N ALA A 33 -6.44 -5.01 2.47
CA ALA A 33 -7.13 -4.99 3.76
C ALA A 33 -6.17 -4.70 4.91
N ARG A 34 -4.97 -5.31 4.90
CA ARG A 34 -3.93 -5.07 5.91
C ARG A 34 -3.45 -3.61 5.90
N VAL A 35 -3.12 -3.09 4.72
CA VAL A 35 -2.68 -1.71 4.55
C VAL A 35 -3.77 -0.72 4.97
N ASP A 36 -5.04 -1.01 4.70
CA ASP A 36 -6.16 -0.14 5.07
C ASP A 36 -6.38 -0.06 6.59
N ALA A 37 -6.00 -1.11 7.32
CA ALA A 37 -6.10 -1.21 8.77
C ALA A 37 -4.93 -0.55 9.52
N ILE A 38 -3.88 -0.11 8.83
CA ILE A 38 -2.72 0.56 9.44
C ILE A 38 -3.17 1.81 10.22
N ASP A 39 -2.58 2.00 11.40
CA ASP A 39 -2.78 3.17 12.23
C ASP A 39 -2.47 4.47 11.45
N LYS A 40 -3.45 5.38 11.42
CA LYS A 40 -3.40 6.64 10.66
C LYS A 40 -2.40 7.65 11.23
N SER A 41 -1.87 7.44 12.43
CA SER A 41 -0.84 8.25 13.06
C SER A 41 0.56 7.91 12.55
N LEU A 42 0.77 6.72 11.98
CA LEU A 42 2.06 6.28 11.45
C LEU A 42 2.43 7.08 10.19
N ARG A 43 3.70 7.46 10.11
CA ARG A 43 4.25 8.32 9.06
C ARG A 43 5.43 7.66 8.37
N GLN A 44 5.56 7.93 7.08
CA GLN A 44 6.73 7.62 6.27
C GLN A 44 7.19 8.93 5.63
N GLY A 45 8.23 9.54 6.20
CA GLY A 45 8.56 10.95 5.92
C GLY A 45 7.39 11.87 6.28
N ASP A 46 6.98 12.71 5.34
CA ASP A 46 5.87 13.67 5.53
C ASP A 46 4.48 13.07 5.29
N ALA A 47 4.41 11.87 4.69
CA ALA A 47 3.17 11.20 4.36
C ALA A 47 2.72 10.23 5.46
N ARG A 48 1.43 9.87 5.46
CA ARG A 48 0.96 8.72 6.26
C ARG A 48 1.51 7.45 5.65
N LEU A 49 2.00 6.54 6.48
CA LEU A 49 2.54 5.24 6.05
C LEU A 49 1.52 4.50 5.16
N ARG A 50 0.25 4.46 5.59
CA ARG A 50 -0.84 3.89 4.79
C ARG A 50 -0.94 4.46 3.38
N ASP A 51 -0.84 5.78 3.20
CA ASP A 51 -0.99 6.41 1.88
C ASP A 51 0.20 6.07 0.97
N ALA A 52 1.42 5.99 1.52
CA ALA A 52 2.61 5.55 0.80
C ALA A 52 2.50 4.09 0.36
N LEU A 53 2.04 3.20 1.24
CA LEU A 53 1.85 1.78 0.91
C LEU A 53 0.75 1.53 -0.11
N LEU A 54 -0.34 2.31 -0.06
CA LEU A 54 -1.39 2.26 -1.09
C LEU A 54 -0.88 2.74 -2.46
N LEU A 55 0.04 3.71 -2.49
CA LEU A 55 0.70 4.12 -3.74
C LEU A 55 1.50 2.94 -4.32
N ASP A 56 2.39 2.36 -3.53
CA ASP A 56 3.26 1.26 -3.97
C ASP A 56 2.44 0.05 -4.44
N LEU A 57 1.43 -0.36 -3.65
CA LEU A 57 0.53 -1.45 -3.99
C LEU A 57 -0.26 -1.18 -5.29
N GLY A 58 -0.73 0.06 -5.45
CA GLY A 58 -1.46 0.49 -6.65
C GLY A 58 -0.59 0.52 -7.91
N MET A 59 0.67 0.92 -7.79
CA MET A 59 1.64 0.90 -8.89
C MET A 59 1.99 -0.55 -9.28
N ALA A 60 2.24 -1.41 -8.30
CA ALA A 60 2.57 -2.83 -8.52
C ALA A 60 1.44 -3.61 -9.18
N ALA A 61 0.19 -3.32 -8.80
CA ALA A 61 -1.00 -3.94 -9.40
C ALA A 61 -1.15 -3.63 -10.91
N GLY A 62 -0.48 -2.59 -11.42
CA GLY A 62 -0.58 -2.16 -12.81
C GLY A 62 -1.88 -1.40 -13.10
N GLN A 63 -2.16 -1.15 -14.38
CA GLN A 63 -3.39 -0.44 -14.76
C GLN A 63 -4.64 -1.28 -14.49
N GLY A 64 -5.73 -0.62 -14.09
CA GLY A 64 -7.04 -1.26 -13.95
C GLY A 64 -7.71 -1.03 -12.60
N PRO A 65 -8.72 -1.86 -12.26
CA PRO A 65 -9.57 -1.65 -11.09
C PRO A 65 -8.81 -1.60 -9.76
N ARG A 66 -7.76 -2.42 -9.60
CA ARG A 66 -6.93 -2.47 -8.38
C ARG A 66 -6.20 -1.16 -8.08
N ARG A 67 -5.60 -0.56 -9.10
CA ARG A 67 -4.98 0.77 -8.99
C ARG A 67 -6.01 1.83 -8.62
N GLN A 68 -7.22 1.77 -9.19
CA GLN A 68 -8.30 2.69 -8.84
C GLN A 68 -8.79 2.49 -7.39
N LEU A 69 -8.83 1.26 -6.88
CA LEU A 69 -9.17 0.98 -5.48
C LEU A 69 -8.15 1.60 -4.53
N CYS A 70 -6.85 1.42 -4.78
CA CYS A 70 -5.78 2.03 -3.99
C CYS A 70 -5.92 3.56 -4.00
N ARG A 71 -6.06 4.15 -5.20
CA ARG A 71 -6.24 5.59 -5.39
C ARG A 71 -7.42 6.16 -4.60
N LYS A 72 -8.56 5.46 -4.56
CA LYS A 72 -9.75 5.89 -3.80
C LYS A 72 -9.48 5.94 -2.29
N LYS A 73 -8.65 5.02 -1.77
CA LYS A 73 -8.36 4.88 -0.34
C LYS A 73 -7.27 5.82 0.19
N ILE A 74 -6.42 6.36 -0.69
CA ILE A 74 -5.39 7.33 -0.31
C ILE A 74 -6.08 8.60 0.23
N GLY A 75 -5.55 9.21 1.28
CA GLY A 75 -6.02 10.50 1.79
C GLY A 75 -5.32 11.69 1.13
N ASN A 76 -4.03 11.56 0.88
CA ASN A 76 -3.17 12.61 0.34
C ASN A 76 -3.39 12.85 -1.17
N ALA A 77 -3.80 14.07 -1.54
CA ALA A 77 -4.11 14.43 -2.92
C ALA A 77 -2.89 14.42 -3.85
N SER A 78 -1.69 14.73 -3.36
CA SER A 78 -0.46 14.70 -4.16
C SER A 78 -0.10 13.25 -4.51
N ILE A 79 -0.15 12.35 -3.51
CA ILE A 79 0.14 10.92 -3.70
C ILE A 79 -0.87 10.29 -4.68
N LYS A 80 -2.15 10.68 -4.61
CA LYS A 80 -3.17 10.19 -5.56
C LYS A 80 -2.81 10.44 -7.02
N ARG A 81 -2.19 11.58 -7.33
CA ARG A 81 -1.89 11.98 -8.71
C ARG A 81 -0.80 11.11 -9.34
N GLU A 82 0.07 10.51 -8.54
CA GLU A 82 1.05 9.55 -9.02
C GLU A 82 0.38 8.28 -9.61
N LEU A 83 -0.83 7.95 -9.13
CA LEU A 83 -1.65 6.87 -9.67
C LEU A 83 -2.51 7.27 -10.90
N ASP A 84 -2.42 8.52 -11.36
CA ASP A 84 -3.11 8.98 -12.58
C ASP A 84 -2.21 8.87 -13.83
N GLY A 85 -0.90 8.62 -13.66
CA GLY A 85 0.09 8.47 -14.74
C GLY A 85 0.07 7.14 -15.48
#